data_AF-A0A7S2D4Q5-F1
#
_entry.id   AF-A0A7S2D4Q5-F1
#
_cell.length_a   1.000
_cell.length_b   1.000
_cell.length_c   1.000
_cell.angle_alpha   90.00
_cell.angle_beta   90.00
_cell.angle_gamma   90.00
#
_symmetry.space_group_name_H-M   'P 1'
#
loop_
_entity.id
_entity.type
_entity.pdbx_description
1 polymer ?
#
loop_
_entity_poly.entity_id
_entity_poly.type
_entity_poly.pdbx_seq_one_letter_code
_entity_poly.pdbx_strand_id
1 'polypeptide(L)'
;VRRLSVEEGSYSEVVFGWWGRRRSRARRLSKRDFSSGTLRIRSPGRYQLEEDIQFMPRSTGMSWSCKPQDSAAYPQAGGYVLGFFAAITIEANNVELDCMGHEIAMAPHFHMLQRYFSVIELGSTPFPPHPRNDTGAAPVVANDTVIKNCKLGLSSHHAIHGSGNTGVTLRNVQMYDFEVAGVALGGASRVVMEDLDIGPSLKTTFRAGLSQALFLDHMANVVMEANAATARQKRSTRLTLRGEASRAEDVFKRLQAELRRYTTAGSAEVRSVAGTGDDLPDGSAVYGILLRRGGAAANTRGFCADRYANAGAERAADVS
;
A
#
# COMPACT_ATOMS: atom_id res chain seq x y z
N VAL A 1 8.09 21.48 43.67
CA VAL A 1 9.06 21.20 44.75
C VAL A 1 10.40 20.88 44.11
N ARG A 2 11.35 21.81 44.21
CA ARG A 2 12.74 21.61 43.76
C ARG A 2 13.46 20.75 44.81
N ARG A 3 14.22 19.74 44.38
CA ARG A 3 15.27 19.12 45.19
C ARG A 3 16.52 18.99 44.32
N LEU A 4 17.47 19.86 44.61
CA LEU A 4 18.87 19.75 44.21
C LEU A 4 19.56 18.89 45.26
N SER A 5 20.37 17.92 44.84
CA SER A 5 21.42 17.32 45.64
C SER A 5 22.66 17.26 44.77
N VAL A 6 23.73 17.90 45.25
CA VAL A 6 25.06 17.97 44.65
C VAL A 6 25.94 17.03 45.47
N GLU A 7 26.62 16.09 44.83
CA GLU A 7 27.80 15.42 45.38
C GLU A 7 29.00 15.75 44.48
N GLU A 8 30.09 16.12 45.13
CA GLU A 8 31.35 16.58 44.54
C GLU A 8 32.16 15.44 43.94
N GLY A 9 32.77 15.68 42.78
CA GLY A 9 33.81 14.80 42.25
C GLY A 9 34.20 15.11 40.81
N SER A 10 35.36 15.76 40.64
CA SER A 10 36.16 15.76 39.40
C SER A 10 35.50 16.38 38.16
N TYR A 11 35.67 17.70 38.00
CA TYR A 11 35.50 18.37 36.70
C TYR A 11 36.62 17.96 35.74
N SER A 12 36.35 16.97 34.89
CA SER A 12 36.87 17.00 33.54
C SER A 12 35.85 17.78 32.70
N GLU A 13 36.30 18.80 31.97
CA GLU A 13 35.49 19.49 30.98
C GLU A 13 35.07 18.50 29.90
N VAL A 14 33.96 17.79 30.12
CA VAL A 14 33.19 17.22 29.04
C VAL A 14 32.46 18.41 28.43
N VAL A 15 33.10 19.01 27.43
CA VAL A 15 32.45 19.89 26.48
C VAL A 15 31.27 19.11 25.91
N PHE A 16 30.08 19.34 26.46
CA PHE A 16 28.83 18.97 25.83
C PHE A 16 28.77 19.76 24.54
N GLY A 17 29.32 19.16 23.48
CA GLY A 17 29.12 19.59 22.12
C GLY A 17 27.63 19.60 21.87
N TRP A 18 27.04 20.78 22.02
CA TRP A 18 25.78 21.14 21.40
C TRP A 18 25.99 20.97 19.89
N TRP A 19 25.83 19.74 19.41
CA TRP A 19 25.54 19.48 18.01
C TRP A 19 24.14 20.04 17.80
N GLY A 20 24.08 21.35 17.55
CA GLY A 20 22.99 21.96 16.82
C GLY A 20 22.92 21.24 15.48
N ARG A 21 22.17 20.12 15.45
CA ARG A 21 21.70 19.53 14.20
C ARG A 21 20.94 20.67 13.53
N ARG A 22 21.58 21.30 12.54
CA ARG A 22 20.89 22.09 11.52
C ARG A 22 19.68 21.26 11.14
N ARG A 23 18.48 21.67 11.59
CA ARG A 23 17.24 21.03 11.18
C ARG A 23 17.25 21.11 9.67
N SER A 24 17.40 19.97 9.00
CA SER A 24 17.28 19.92 7.54
C SER A 24 15.95 20.57 7.19
N ARG A 25 15.97 21.48 6.21
CA ARG A 25 14.76 22.14 5.74
C ARG A 25 13.80 21.05 5.26
N ALA A 26 12.54 21.12 5.71
CA ALA A 26 11.54 20.15 5.29
C ALA A 26 11.35 20.23 3.76
N ARG A 27 11.28 19.06 3.11
CA ARG A 27 10.86 18.97 1.71
C ARG A 27 9.36 19.19 1.66
N ARG A 28 8.97 20.21 0.90
CA ARG A 28 7.58 20.53 0.61
C ARG A 28 7.05 19.60 -0.49
N LEU A 29 5.84 19.08 -0.29
CA LEU A 29 5.16 18.11 -1.13
C LEU A 29 3.85 18.72 -1.63
N SER A 30 3.65 18.65 -2.94
CA SER A 30 2.50 19.22 -3.66
C SER A 30 1.86 18.15 -4.54
N LYS A 31 0.71 18.46 -5.17
CA LYS A 31 0.06 17.58 -6.16
C LYS A 31 1.00 17.12 -7.27
N ARG A 32 1.99 17.95 -7.64
CA ARG A 32 2.97 17.61 -8.67
C ARG A 32 3.78 16.36 -8.31
N ASP A 33 4.11 16.18 -7.03
CA ASP A 33 4.89 15.03 -6.54
C ASP A 33 4.14 13.69 -6.72
N PHE A 34 2.82 13.72 -6.91
CA PHE A 34 1.95 12.55 -7.07
C PHE A 34 1.48 12.32 -8.52
N SER A 35 1.78 13.25 -9.42
CA SER A 35 1.25 13.23 -10.79
C SER A 35 1.69 12.00 -11.60
N SER A 36 2.89 11.48 -11.33
CA SER A 36 3.47 10.33 -12.02
C SER A 36 3.21 8.97 -11.35
N GLY A 37 2.56 8.93 -10.18
CA GLY A 37 2.43 7.71 -9.40
C GLY A 37 2.71 7.93 -7.91
N THR A 38 2.91 6.82 -7.20
CA THR A 38 3.28 6.81 -5.79
C THR A 38 4.49 7.70 -5.52
N LEU A 39 4.37 8.61 -4.55
CA LEU A 39 5.51 9.35 -4.03
C LEU A 39 6.35 8.42 -3.15
N ARG A 40 7.59 8.16 -3.59
CA ARG A 40 8.53 7.27 -2.89
C ARG A 40 9.51 8.08 -2.04
N ILE A 41 9.31 8.10 -0.73
CA ILE A 41 10.23 8.71 0.23
C ILE A 41 11.39 7.75 0.49
N ARG A 42 12.53 8.00 -0.16
CA ARG A 42 13.71 7.11 -0.17
C ARG A 42 14.91 7.66 0.58
N SER A 43 14.72 8.74 1.32
CA SER A 43 15.78 9.35 2.11
C SER A 43 15.25 9.84 3.45
N PRO A 44 16.05 9.71 4.54
CA PRO A 44 15.71 10.29 5.82
C PRO A 44 15.41 11.79 5.71
N GLY A 45 14.51 12.30 6.54
CA GLY A 45 14.22 13.73 6.56
C GLY A 45 12.80 14.09 6.94
N ARG A 46 12.50 15.38 6.86
CA ARG A 46 11.17 15.95 7.12
C ARG A 46 10.48 16.25 5.79
N TYR A 47 9.24 15.83 5.68
CA TYR A 47 8.38 16.00 4.51
C TYR A 47 7.08 16.65 4.95
N GLN A 48 6.64 17.67 4.23
CA GLN A 48 5.46 18.46 4.57
C GLN A 48 4.51 18.56 3.38
N LEU A 49 3.25 18.16 3.54
CA LEU A 49 2.22 18.51 2.56
C LEU A 49 1.94 20.01 2.61
N GLU A 50 1.68 20.59 1.45
CA GLU A 50 1.32 22.01 1.30
C GLU A 50 -0.12 22.25 0.84
N GLU A 51 -0.82 21.17 0.47
CA GLU A 51 -2.17 21.20 -0.04
C GLU A 51 -2.83 19.82 0.10
N ASP A 52 -4.15 19.79 -0.04
CA ASP A 52 -4.90 18.53 -0.10
C ASP A 52 -4.58 17.76 -1.39
N ILE A 53 -4.36 16.47 -1.27
CA ILE A 53 -3.93 15.58 -2.35
C ILE A 53 -5.04 14.58 -2.69
N GLN A 54 -5.55 14.68 -3.91
CA GLN A 54 -6.38 13.63 -4.49
C GLN A 54 -5.52 12.76 -5.43
N PHE A 55 -5.21 11.55 -5.00
CA PHE A 55 -4.33 10.63 -5.72
C PHE A 55 -5.04 10.05 -6.95
N MET A 56 -4.62 10.53 -8.12
CA MET A 56 -5.02 10.05 -9.44
C MET A 56 -3.80 10.18 -10.37
N PRO A 57 -2.91 9.19 -10.39
CA PRO A 57 -1.72 9.29 -11.22
C PRO A 57 -2.11 9.24 -12.70
N ARG A 58 -1.57 10.18 -13.48
CA ARG A 58 -1.78 10.31 -14.92
C ARG A 58 -0.47 10.73 -15.56
N SER A 59 0.30 9.75 -16.03
CA SER A 59 1.52 10.01 -16.81
C SER A 59 1.58 9.17 -18.07
N THR A 60 2.49 9.56 -18.96
CA THR A 60 2.95 8.72 -20.07
C THR A 60 3.45 7.38 -19.54
N GLY A 61 3.17 6.28 -20.26
CA GLY A 61 3.55 4.93 -19.84
C GLY A 61 2.65 4.34 -18.75
N MET A 62 1.40 4.78 -18.61
CA MET A 62 0.39 4.10 -17.80
C MET A 62 -0.59 3.32 -18.69
N SER A 63 -1.05 2.18 -18.21
CA SER A 63 -2.17 1.46 -18.78
C SER A 63 -3.44 2.31 -18.68
N TRP A 64 -4.47 1.92 -19.42
CA TRP A 64 -5.79 2.55 -19.34
C TRP A 64 -6.40 2.51 -17.93
N SER A 65 -5.98 1.55 -17.10
CA SER A 65 -6.39 1.38 -15.70
C SER A 65 -5.45 2.04 -14.69
N CYS A 66 -4.66 3.03 -15.12
CA CYS A 66 -3.71 3.80 -14.29
C CYS A 66 -2.63 2.94 -13.61
N LYS A 67 -2.23 1.82 -14.23
CA LYS A 67 -1.09 1.02 -13.76
C LYS A 67 0.16 1.40 -14.56
N PRO A 68 1.35 1.44 -13.94
CA PRO A 68 2.57 1.70 -14.69
C PRO A 68 2.79 0.62 -15.76
N GLN A 69 3.40 0.99 -16.88
CA GLN A 69 3.87 0.12 -17.95
C GLN A 69 5.34 0.48 -18.20
N ASP A 70 6.22 -0.53 -18.22
CA ASP A 70 7.64 -0.35 -18.53
C ASP A 70 8.34 0.76 -17.74
N SER A 71 7.97 0.91 -16.46
CA SER A 71 8.52 1.96 -15.58
C SER A 71 9.70 1.46 -14.78
N ALA A 72 10.86 2.11 -14.92
CA ALA A 72 12.00 1.88 -14.03
C ALA A 72 11.73 2.36 -12.59
N ALA A 73 10.92 3.41 -12.45
CA ALA A 73 10.52 3.94 -11.14
C ALA A 73 9.47 3.06 -10.45
N TYR A 74 8.65 2.33 -11.22
CA TYR A 74 7.57 1.48 -10.72
C TYR A 74 7.57 0.14 -11.49
N PRO A 75 8.56 -0.72 -11.25
CA PRO A 75 8.73 -1.94 -12.02
C PRO A 75 7.53 -2.87 -11.84
N GLN A 76 7.15 -3.58 -12.90
CA GLN A 76 6.07 -4.58 -12.86
C GLN A 76 6.41 -5.78 -11.96
N ALA A 77 7.69 -5.99 -11.69
CA ALA A 77 8.16 -6.87 -10.63
C ALA A 77 8.16 -6.12 -9.29
N GLY A 78 7.79 -6.80 -8.20
CA GLY A 78 7.85 -6.25 -6.85
C GLY A 78 6.50 -5.73 -6.38
N GLY A 79 6.52 -4.67 -5.58
CA GLY A 79 5.31 -4.11 -4.96
C GLY A 79 4.29 -3.58 -5.97
N TYR A 80 4.72 -3.16 -7.16
CA TYR A 80 3.87 -2.50 -8.16
C TYR A 80 3.21 -3.45 -9.17
N VAL A 81 3.35 -4.77 -9.02
CA VAL A 81 2.66 -5.76 -9.86
C VAL A 81 1.14 -5.60 -9.82
N LEU A 82 0.60 -5.13 -8.69
CA LEU A 82 -0.82 -4.83 -8.52
C LEU A 82 -1.20 -3.42 -8.95
N GLY A 83 -0.29 -2.61 -9.48
CA GLY A 83 -0.44 -1.17 -9.72
C GLY A 83 0.11 -0.32 -8.57
N PHE A 84 -0.33 0.93 -8.48
CA PHE A 84 0.04 1.82 -7.37
C PHE A 84 -0.69 1.39 -6.10
N PHE A 85 -0.03 0.61 -5.27
CA PHE A 85 -0.58 0.12 -4.01
C PHE A 85 -0.55 1.17 -2.89
N ALA A 86 0.05 2.34 -3.11
CA ALA A 86 -0.06 3.46 -2.16
C ALA A 86 0.09 4.84 -2.81
N ALA A 87 -0.40 5.90 -2.15
CA ALA A 87 -0.07 7.27 -2.57
C ALA A 87 1.34 7.67 -2.13
N ILE A 88 1.73 7.30 -0.90
CA ILE A 88 3.07 7.50 -0.36
C ILE A 88 3.65 6.13 0.05
N THR A 89 4.86 5.83 -0.39
CA THR A 89 5.70 4.79 0.23
C THR A 89 6.81 5.45 1.02
N ILE A 90 7.00 5.01 2.26
CA ILE A 90 8.17 5.37 3.08
C ILE A 90 9.15 4.20 2.97
N GLU A 91 10.26 4.45 2.29
CA GLU A 91 11.30 3.48 1.93
C GLU A 91 12.65 3.89 2.54
N ALA A 92 12.63 4.55 3.70
CA ALA A 92 13.81 4.98 4.43
C ALA A 92 13.52 5.05 5.93
N ASN A 93 14.58 4.98 6.73
CA ASN A 93 14.50 5.19 8.17
C ASN A 93 14.53 6.69 8.50
N ASN A 94 14.13 7.06 9.73
CA ASN A 94 14.22 8.43 10.25
C ASN A 94 13.46 9.45 9.37
N VAL A 95 12.20 9.14 9.09
CA VAL A 95 11.30 9.96 8.27
C VAL A 95 10.24 10.61 9.16
N GLU A 96 10.06 11.91 9.03
CA GLU A 96 8.91 12.64 9.59
C GLU A 96 8.05 13.12 8.42
N LEU A 97 6.83 12.58 8.33
CA LEU A 97 5.78 13.05 7.44
C LEU A 97 4.78 13.87 8.24
N ASP A 98 4.71 15.16 7.95
CA ASP A 98 3.77 16.10 8.57
C ASP A 98 2.81 16.60 7.50
N CYS A 99 1.54 16.21 7.57
CA CYS A 99 0.57 16.65 6.55
C CYS A 99 0.08 18.08 6.81
N MET A 100 0.51 18.76 7.89
CA MET A 100 0.15 20.14 8.17
C MET A 100 -1.37 20.41 8.21
N GLY A 101 -2.17 19.39 8.54
CA GLY A 101 -3.63 19.43 8.57
C GLY A 101 -4.31 19.11 7.23
N HIS A 102 -3.55 18.87 6.16
CA HIS A 102 -4.06 18.55 4.83
C HIS A 102 -4.55 17.11 4.70
N GLU A 103 -5.48 16.93 3.76
CA GLU A 103 -6.00 15.63 3.37
C GLU A 103 -5.14 14.97 2.29
N ILE A 104 -4.98 13.65 2.39
CA ILE A 104 -4.59 12.81 1.26
C ILE A 104 -5.57 11.64 1.11
N ALA A 105 -6.12 11.46 -0.09
CA ALA A 105 -7.15 10.47 -0.39
C ALA A 105 -7.05 9.98 -1.83
N MET A 106 -7.61 8.81 -2.13
CA MET A 106 -7.80 8.37 -3.53
C MET A 106 -8.80 9.27 -4.25
N ALA A 107 -8.62 9.47 -5.55
CA ALA A 107 -9.72 9.96 -6.37
C ALA A 107 -10.82 8.88 -6.51
N PRO A 108 -12.11 9.24 -6.54
CA PRO A 108 -13.22 8.28 -6.70
C PRO A 108 -13.09 7.38 -7.93
N HIS A 109 -12.64 7.94 -9.06
CA HIS A 109 -12.41 7.13 -10.26
C HIS A 109 -11.17 6.21 -10.13
N PHE A 110 -10.15 6.60 -9.35
CA PHE A 110 -9.02 5.72 -9.06
C PHE A 110 -9.40 4.58 -8.11
N HIS A 111 -10.30 4.84 -7.15
CA HIS A 111 -10.89 3.84 -6.25
C HIS A 111 -11.55 2.67 -7.02
N MET A 112 -12.21 2.95 -8.14
CA MET A 112 -12.74 1.93 -9.03
C MET A 112 -11.64 1.07 -9.69
N LEU A 113 -10.51 1.68 -10.03
CA LEU A 113 -9.44 1.04 -10.84
C LEU A 113 -8.39 0.30 -10.00
N GLN A 114 -8.21 0.70 -8.74
CA GLN A 114 -7.19 0.17 -7.85
C GLN A 114 -7.82 -0.19 -6.50
N ARG A 115 -8.24 -1.44 -6.34
CA ARG A 115 -8.93 -1.90 -5.12
C ARG A 115 -7.98 -2.43 -4.03
N TYR A 116 -6.67 -2.52 -4.33
CA TYR A 116 -5.64 -2.73 -3.32
C TYR A 116 -4.78 -1.48 -3.19
N PHE A 117 -5.05 -0.65 -2.18
CA PHE A 117 -4.39 0.64 -1.98
C PHE A 117 -4.32 1.04 -0.51
N SER A 118 -3.16 1.54 -0.08
CA SER A 118 -2.96 2.22 1.20
C SER A 118 -2.72 3.72 0.96
N VAL A 119 -3.21 4.63 1.81
CA VAL A 119 -2.80 6.05 1.65
C VAL A 119 -1.29 6.19 1.91
N ILE A 120 -0.81 5.57 2.99
CA ILE A 120 0.61 5.49 3.35
C ILE A 120 1.01 4.03 3.54
N GLU A 121 2.05 3.60 2.83
CA GLU A 121 2.75 2.34 3.08
C GLU A 121 4.10 2.60 3.76
N LEU A 122 4.38 1.87 4.85
CA LEU A 122 5.66 1.89 5.55
C LEU A 122 6.66 0.87 4.98
N GLY A 123 6.83 0.85 3.66
CA GLY A 123 7.78 -0.01 2.98
C GLY A 123 7.70 0.08 1.46
N SER A 124 8.56 -0.68 0.77
CA SER A 124 8.59 -0.72 -0.70
C SER A 124 7.65 -1.76 -1.32
N THR A 125 7.03 -2.62 -0.50
CA THR A 125 6.09 -3.66 -0.95
C THR A 125 4.93 -3.79 0.03
N PRO A 126 3.69 -4.03 -0.46
CA PRO A 126 2.54 -4.22 0.40
C PRO A 126 2.49 -5.63 1.04
N PHE A 127 3.36 -6.54 0.59
CA PHE A 127 3.43 -7.91 1.09
C PHE A 127 4.79 -8.20 1.70
N PRO A 128 4.84 -9.06 2.74
CA PRO A 128 6.09 -9.62 3.19
C PRO A 128 6.76 -10.43 2.06
N PRO A 129 8.10 -10.60 2.10
CA PRO A 129 8.78 -11.51 1.18
C PRO A 129 8.16 -12.91 1.23
N HIS A 130 7.86 -13.47 0.06
CA HIS A 130 7.39 -14.86 -0.09
C HIS A 130 8.10 -15.48 -1.29
N PRO A 131 8.51 -16.76 -1.26
CA PRO A 131 9.16 -17.45 -2.38
C PRO A 131 8.47 -17.37 -3.75
N ARG A 132 7.16 -17.09 -3.80
CA ARG A 132 6.38 -16.95 -5.06
C ARG A 132 6.28 -15.51 -5.55
N ASN A 133 6.70 -14.56 -4.73
CA ASN A 133 6.72 -13.11 -4.99
C ASN A 133 8.16 -12.57 -4.92
N ASP A 134 9.17 -13.45 -5.02
CA ASP A 134 10.56 -13.02 -5.02
C ASP A 134 10.85 -12.28 -6.33
N THR A 135 11.06 -10.98 -6.19
CA THR A 135 11.28 -10.06 -7.31
C THR A 135 12.75 -9.67 -7.43
N GLY A 136 13.64 -10.42 -6.76
CA GLY A 136 15.09 -10.26 -6.81
C GLY A 136 15.65 -9.10 -5.99
N ALA A 137 14.81 -8.19 -5.48
CA ALA A 137 15.20 -7.12 -4.57
C ALA A 137 14.53 -7.31 -3.21
N ALA A 138 15.33 -7.24 -2.14
CA ALA A 138 14.81 -7.31 -0.78
C ALA A 138 13.85 -6.14 -0.51
N PRO A 139 12.66 -6.41 0.09
CA PRO A 139 11.76 -5.35 0.53
C PRO A 139 12.45 -4.39 1.49
N VAL A 140 12.16 -3.10 1.32
CA VAL A 140 12.61 -2.04 2.23
C VAL A 140 11.53 -1.82 3.28
N VAL A 141 11.94 -1.80 4.53
CA VAL A 141 11.07 -1.57 5.70
C VAL A 141 11.47 -0.25 6.34
N ALA A 142 10.50 0.64 6.54
CA ALA A 142 10.74 1.92 7.21
C ALA A 142 10.81 1.75 8.74
N ASN A 143 11.80 2.38 9.38
CA ASN A 143 11.92 2.42 10.84
C ASN A 143 12.08 3.86 11.33
N ASP A 144 11.76 4.10 12.59
CA ASP A 144 11.84 5.42 13.23
C ASP A 144 11.09 6.47 12.41
N THR A 145 9.82 6.17 12.14
CA THR A 145 8.93 6.97 11.28
C THR A 145 7.87 7.67 12.11
N VAL A 146 7.72 8.97 11.88
CA VAL A 146 6.69 9.81 12.51
C VAL A 146 5.72 10.26 11.44
N ILE A 147 4.43 10.00 11.61
CA ILE A 147 3.33 10.52 10.78
C ILE A 147 2.43 11.36 11.66
N LYS A 148 2.22 12.62 11.29
CA LYS A 148 1.43 13.53 12.12
C LYS A 148 0.63 14.58 11.35
N ASN A 149 -0.39 15.10 12.02
CA ASN A 149 -1.26 16.18 11.54
C ASN A 149 -1.89 15.86 10.18
N CYS A 150 -2.32 14.62 9.97
CA CYS A 150 -2.84 14.14 8.69
C CYS A 150 -4.34 13.87 8.74
N LYS A 151 -5.02 14.13 7.62
CA LYS A 151 -6.33 13.57 7.32
C LYS A 151 -6.16 12.55 6.19
N LEU A 152 -6.45 11.29 6.45
CA LEU A 152 -6.31 10.21 5.48
C LEU A 152 -7.72 9.75 5.09
N GLY A 153 -8.15 10.16 3.90
CA GLY A 153 -9.50 9.89 3.41
C GLY A 153 -9.56 8.60 2.58
N LEU A 154 -10.46 8.62 1.59
CA LEU A 154 -10.82 7.46 0.75
C LEU A 154 -9.62 6.55 0.44
N SER A 155 -9.74 5.29 0.89
CA SER A 155 -8.79 4.24 0.62
C SER A 155 -9.51 2.93 0.35
N SER A 156 -9.14 2.29 -0.76
CA SER A 156 -9.71 1.00 -1.14
C SER A 156 -9.24 -0.15 -0.25
N HIS A 157 -8.31 0.08 0.69
CA HIS A 157 -7.81 -0.97 1.57
C HIS A 157 -7.39 -0.43 2.95
N HIS A 158 -6.28 0.29 3.08
CA HIS A 158 -5.80 0.80 4.38
C HIS A 158 -5.57 2.31 4.37
N ALA A 159 -5.73 3.01 5.50
CA ALA A 159 -5.18 4.37 5.57
C ALA A 159 -3.65 4.29 5.75
N ILE A 160 -3.17 3.53 6.73
CA ILE A 160 -1.75 3.26 6.97
C ILE A 160 -1.52 1.75 7.02
N HIS A 161 -0.55 1.26 6.26
CA HIS A 161 -0.13 -0.14 6.28
C HIS A 161 1.39 -0.29 6.43
N GLY A 162 1.82 -1.35 7.10
CA GLY A 162 3.23 -1.66 7.29
C GLY A 162 3.47 -3.09 7.79
N SER A 163 4.67 -3.60 7.54
CA SER A 163 5.11 -4.91 8.01
C SER A 163 6.58 -4.88 8.46
N GLY A 164 6.84 -5.35 9.69
CA GLY A 164 8.18 -5.44 10.27
C GLY A 164 8.76 -4.11 10.77
N ASN A 165 7.95 -3.04 10.81
CA ASN A 165 8.43 -1.70 11.17
C ASN A 165 8.76 -1.59 12.66
N THR A 166 9.82 -0.86 12.98
CA THR A 166 10.19 -0.54 14.36
C THR A 166 10.21 0.97 14.57
N GLY A 167 9.64 1.46 15.67
CA GLY A 167 9.68 2.89 16.01
C GLY A 167 8.69 3.70 15.16
N VAL A 168 7.43 3.27 15.08
CA VAL A 168 6.39 4.02 14.35
C VAL A 168 5.63 4.90 15.34
N THR A 169 5.58 6.21 15.09
CA THR A 169 4.79 7.16 15.87
C THR A 169 3.72 7.77 14.99
N LEU A 170 2.45 7.60 15.38
CA LEU A 170 1.30 8.24 14.75
C LEU A 170 0.73 9.26 15.73
N ARG A 171 0.59 10.52 15.32
CA ARG A 171 0.13 11.58 16.23
C ARG A 171 -0.81 12.58 15.55
N ASN A 172 -1.98 12.83 16.12
CA ASN A 172 -2.94 13.78 15.55
C ASN A 172 -3.27 13.41 14.09
N VAL A 173 -3.78 12.20 13.89
CA VAL A 173 -4.11 11.67 12.55
C VAL A 173 -5.56 11.24 12.53
N GLN A 174 -6.31 11.79 11.59
CA GLN A 174 -7.69 11.44 11.28
C GLN A 174 -7.71 10.47 10.09
N MET A 175 -8.50 9.40 10.17
CA MET A 175 -8.62 8.36 9.16
C MET A 175 -10.09 7.98 8.93
N TYR A 176 -10.56 8.06 7.70
CA TYR A 176 -11.94 7.70 7.32
C TYR A 176 -12.00 7.13 5.91
N ASP A 177 -13.13 6.51 5.57
CA ASP A 177 -13.42 5.95 4.24
C ASP A 177 -12.39 4.91 3.77
N PHE A 178 -11.85 4.15 4.72
CA PHE A 178 -11.01 2.97 4.45
C PHE A 178 -11.85 1.70 4.38
N GLU A 179 -11.43 0.74 3.55
CA GLU A 179 -12.17 -0.51 3.38
C GLU A 179 -11.81 -1.61 4.39
N VAL A 180 -10.55 -1.72 4.78
CA VAL A 180 -10.06 -2.82 5.65
C VAL A 180 -9.59 -2.29 6.99
N ALA A 181 -8.66 -1.33 7.02
CA ALA A 181 -8.19 -0.78 8.29
C ALA A 181 -7.77 0.68 8.23
N GLY A 182 -8.00 1.42 9.32
CA GLY A 182 -7.34 2.70 9.53
C GLY A 182 -5.82 2.50 9.64
N VAL A 183 -5.40 1.68 10.61
CA VAL A 183 -3.99 1.32 10.79
C VAL A 183 -3.83 -0.19 10.79
N ALA A 184 -2.97 -0.74 9.92
CA ALA A 184 -2.62 -2.16 9.90
C ALA A 184 -1.10 -2.35 9.95
N LEU A 185 -0.58 -2.87 11.07
CA LEU A 185 0.85 -3.12 11.27
C LEU A 185 1.10 -4.59 11.65
N GLY A 186 1.81 -5.32 10.77
CA GLY A 186 2.20 -6.71 11.01
C GLY A 186 3.64 -6.83 11.51
N GLY A 187 3.87 -7.46 12.65
CA GLY A 187 5.21 -7.68 13.21
C GLY A 187 5.95 -6.41 13.62
N ALA A 188 5.22 -5.32 13.87
CA ALA A 188 5.81 -4.05 14.27
C ALA A 188 6.18 -4.01 15.76
N SER A 189 7.17 -3.19 16.12
CA SER A 189 7.61 -2.99 17.50
C SER A 189 7.85 -1.52 17.81
N ARG A 190 7.77 -1.13 19.10
CA ARG A 190 7.90 0.27 19.56
C ARG A 190 6.96 1.21 18.79
N VAL A 191 5.66 0.88 18.78
CA VAL A 191 4.62 1.69 18.13
C VAL A 191 3.97 2.61 19.15
N VAL A 192 3.88 3.89 18.82
CA VAL A 192 3.21 4.93 19.61
C VAL A 192 2.07 5.51 18.78
N MET A 193 0.87 5.58 19.37
CA MET A 193 -0.33 6.14 18.75
C MET A 193 -0.96 7.12 19.72
N GLU A 194 -1.02 8.39 19.33
CA GLU A 194 -1.52 9.50 20.16
C GLU A 194 -2.52 10.32 19.35
N ASP A 195 -3.67 10.67 19.94
CA ASP A 195 -4.67 11.54 19.32
C ASP A 195 -5.09 11.06 17.91
N LEU A 196 -5.52 9.80 17.81
CA LEU A 196 -6.04 9.23 16.56
C LEU A 196 -7.57 9.28 16.53
N ASP A 197 -8.12 9.77 15.43
CA ASP A 197 -9.55 9.68 15.12
C ASP A 197 -9.73 8.71 13.95
N ILE A 198 -10.28 7.52 14.22
CA ILE A 198 -10.37 6.43 13.25
C ILE A 198 -11.82 6.05 13.02
N GLY A 199 -12.29 6.32 11.82
CA GLY A 199 -13.62 6.02 11.35
C GLY A 199 -14.32 7.27 10.81
N PRO A 200 -15.47 7.09 10.15
CA PRO A 200 -16.06 5.79 9.79
C PRO A 200 -15.25 5.06 8.71
N SER A 201 -15.43 3.74 8.62
CA SER A 201 -14.99 2.97 7.47
C SER A 201 -15.85 3.27 6.25
N LEU A 202 -15.37 2.87 5.08
CA LEU A 202 -16.09 3.01 3.82
C LEU A 202 -17.44 2.29 3.88
N LYS A 203 -18.51 2.97 3.43
CA LYS A 203 -19.88 2.43 3.45
C LYS A 203 -20.28 1.77 2.13
N THR A 204 -19.66 2.18 1.03
CA THR A 204 -20.02 1.77 -0.32
C THR A 204 -18.78 1.65 -1.19
N THR A 205 -18.72 0.62 -2.02
CA THR A 205 -17.58 0.30 -2.85
C THR A 205 -17.95 -0.55 -4.06
N PHE A 206 -16.95 -0.85 -4.89
CA PHE A 206 -17.05 -1.83 -5.97
C PHE A 206 -16.70 -3.22 -5.48
N ARG A 207 -17.32 -4.24 -6.07
CA ARG A 207 -17.06 -5.63 -5.72
C ARG A 207 -15.62 -6.03 -6.01
N ALA A 208 -15.09 -6.95 -5.21
CA ALA A 208 -13.75 -7.54 -5.38
C ALA A 208 -13.58 -8.17 -6.78
N GLY A 209 -14.66 -8.64 -7.40
CA GLY A 209 -14.68 -9.13 -8.77
C GLY A 209 -14.16 -8.12 -9.80
N LEU A 210 -14.42 -6.82 -9.61
CA LEU A 210 -13.85 -5.77 -10.47
C LEU A 210 -12.32 -5.75 -10.38
N SER A 211 -11.78 -5.82 -9.16
CA SER A 211 -10.33 -5.84 -8.94
C SER A 211 -9.66 -7.03 -9.62
N GLN A 212 -10.27 -8.22 -9.53
CA GLN A 212 -9.74 -9.43 -10.14
C GLN A 212 -9.77 -9.34 -11.67
N ALA A 213 -10.85 -8.78 -12.24
CA ALA A 213 -10.97 -8.58 -13.67
C ALA A 213 -9.95 -7.56 -14.21
N LEU A 214 -9.74 -6.44 -13.52
CA LEU A 214 -8.73 -5.44 -13.87
C LEU A 214 -7.30 -5.98 -13.76
N PHE A 215 -7.03 -6.76 -12.73
CA PHE A 215 -5.73 -7.42 -12.58
C PHE A 215 -5.49 -8.44 -13.68
N LEU A 216 -6.49 -9.27 -14.02
CA LEU A 216 -6.41 -10.23 -15.11
C LEU A 216 -6.18 -9.56 -16.47
N ASP A 217 -6.89 -8.46 -16.77
CA ASP A 217 -6.65 -7.65 -17.97
C ASP A 217 -5.21 -7.16 -18.03
N HIS A 218 -4.71 -6.58 -16.94
CA HIS A 218 -3.33 -6.09 -16.87
C HIS A 218 -2.31 -7.20 -17.10
N MET A 219 -2.48 -8.34 -16.43
CA MET A 219 -1.59 -9.50 -16.62
C MET A 219 -1.62 -10.00 -18.07
N ALA A 220 -2.79 -10.16 -18.66
CA ALA A 220 -2.94 -10.75 -19.99
C ALA A 220 -2.56 -9.81 -21.14
N ASN A 221 -2.84 -8.52 -21.00
CA ASN A 221 -2.70 -7.54 -22.09
C ASN A 221 -1.50 -6.61 -21.94
N VAL A 222 -0.83 -6.59 -20.77
CA VAL A 222 0.39 -5.82 -20.55
C VAL A 222 1.55 -6.76 -20.23
N VAL A 223 1.47 -7.48 -19.11
CA VAL A 223 2.60 -8.28 -18.61
C VAL A 223 2.95 -9.43 -19.55
N MET A 224 1.96 -10.18 -20.03
CA MET A 224 2.20 -11.28 -20.97
C MET A 224 2.69 -10.81 -22.35
N GLU A 225 2.32 -9.60 -22.79
CA GLU A 225 2.78 -9.06 -24.08
C GLU A 225 4.22 -8.55 -24.01
N ALA A 226 4.70 -8.15 -22.84
CA ALA A 226 6.08 -7.72 -22.63
C ALA A 226 7.12 -8.85 -22.83
N ASN A 227 6.69 -10.11 -22.85
CA ASN A 227 7.55 -11.27 -23.10
C ASN A 227 7.07 -12.06 -24.33
N ALA A 228 7.96 -12.21 -25.32
CA ALA A 228 7.62 -12.84 -26.60
C ALA A 228 7.13 -14.29 -26.49
N ALA A 229 7.61 -15.06 -25.50
CA ALA A 229 7.18 -16.44 -25.30
C ALA A 229 5.76 -16.51 -24.75
N THR A 230 5.44 -15.71 -23.73
CA THR A 230 4.07 -15.64 -23.16
C THR A 230 3.09 -15.00 -24.13
N ALA A 231 3.52 -14.00 -24.90
CA ALA A 231 2.71 -13.41 -25.97
C ALA A 231 2.35 -14.46 -27.03
N ARG A 232 3.33 -15.25 -27.49
CA ARG A 232 3.09 -16.36 -28.44
C ARG A 232 2.13 -17.40 -27.85
N GLN A 233 2.31 -17.76 -26.58
CA GLN A 233 1.43 -18.70 -25.89
C GLN A 233 -0.01 -18.19 -25.82
N LYS A 234 -0.23 -16.90 -25.52
CA LYS A 234 -1.58 -16.30 -25.52
C LYS A 234 -2.26 -16.40 -26.89
N ARG A 235 -1.51 -16.21 -27.98
CA ARG A 235 -2.03 -16.26 -29.36
C ARG A 235 -2.36 -17.67 -29.83
N SER A 236 -1.59 -18.66 -29.37
CA SER A 236 -1.79 -20.07 -29.75
C SER A 236 -2.77 -20.82 -28.85
N THR A 237 -2.99 -20.38 -27.61
CA THR A 237 -3.85 -21.07 -26.65
C THR A 237 -5.33 -20.91 -26.98
N ARG A 238 -6.07 -22.02 -26.92
CA ARG A 238 -7.54 -22.04 -26.97
C ARG A 238 -8.09 -22.29 -25.56
N LEU A 239 -9.12 -21.55 -25.19
CA LEU A 239 -9.86 -21.69 -23.94
C LEU A 239 -11.28 -22.12 -24.26
N THR A 240 -11.80 -23.09 -23.50
CA THR A 240 -13.22 -23.45 -23.57
C THR A 240 -13.94 -22.76 -22.42
N LEU A 241 -14.77 -21.78 -22.74
CA LEU A 241 -15.59 -21.06 -21.76
C LEU A 241 -17.05 -21.36 -22.07
N ARG A 242 -17.78 -21.93 -21.09
CA ARG A 242 -19.21 -22.30 -21.24
C ARG A 242 -19.49 -23.18 -22.48
N GLY A 243 -18.56 -24.09 -22.80
CA GLY A 243 -18.67 -24.99 -23.95
C GLY A 243 -18.20 -24.40 -25.29
N GLU A 244 -17.87 -23.12 -25.35
CA GLU A 244 -17.40 -22.46 -26.57
C GLU A 244 -15.87 -22.31 -26.57
N ALA A 245 -15.23 -22.83 -27.62
CA ALA A 245 -13.77 -22.77 -27.77
C ALA A 245 -13.32 -21.48 -28.46
N SER A 246 -12.75 -20.54 -27.70
CA SER A 246 -12.21 -19.26 -28.19
C SER A 246 -10.69 -19.20 -28.07
N ARG A 247 -10.02 -18.34 -28.84
CA ARG A 247 -8.59 -18.06 -28.59
C ARG A 247 -8.45 -17.22 -27.31
N ALA A 248 -7.42 -17.50 -26.51
CA ALA A 248 -7.19 -16.73 -25.28
C ALA A 248 -7.02 -15.24 -25.56
N GLU A 249 -6.34 -14.89 -26.65
CA GLU A 249 -6.19 -13.49 -27.10
C GLU A 249 -7.54 -12.78 -27.29
N ASP A 250 -8.50 -13.43 -27.95
CA ASP A 250 -9.82 -12.84 -28.23
C ASP A 250 -10.62 -12.65 -26.94
N VAL A 251 -10.53 -13.62 -26.02
CA VAL A 251 -11.16 -13.54 -24.69
C VAL A 251 -10.63 -12.35 -23.91
N PHE A 252 -9.30 -12.16 -23.85
CA PHE A 252 -8.70 -11.07 -23.08
C PHE A 252 -8.90 -9.70 -23.74
N LYS A 253 -8.97 -9.62 -25.07
CA LYS A 253 -9.36 -8.39 -25.78
C LYS A 253 -10.81 -8.01 -25.49
N ARG A 254 -11.73 -8.98 -25.48
CA ARG A 254 -13.13 -8.74 -25.10
C ARG A 254 -13.24 -8.28 -23.64
N LEU A 255 -12.53 -8.93 -22.72
CA LEU A 255 -12.48 -8.51 -21.31
C LEU A 255 -12.02 -7.05 -21.18
N GLN A 256 -10.93 -6.68 -21.85
CA GLN A 256 -10.42 -5.31 -21.84
C GLN A 256 -11.47 -4.30 -22.34
N ALA A 257 -12.11 -4.61 -23.47
CA ALA A 257 -13.11 -3.73 -24.06
C ALA A 257 -14.30 -3.53 -23.12
N GLU A 258 -14.81 -4.60 -22.51
CA GLU A 258 -15.93 -4.50 -21.57
C GLU A 258 -15.57 -3.76 -20.27
N LEU A 259 -14.37 -3.98 -19.74
CA LEU A 259 -13.89 -3.23 -18.57
C LEU A 259 -13.71 -1.75 -18.86
N ARG A 260 -13.21 -1.39 -20.06
CA ARG A 260 -13.13 0.02 -20.50
C ARG A 260 -14.50 0.64 -20.63
N ARG A 261 -15.46 -0.06 -21.26
CA ARG A 261 -16.85 0.43 -21.35
C ARG A 261 -17.50 0.58 -19.97
N TYR A 262 -17.23 -0.34 -19.05
CA TYR A 262 -17.75 -0.25 -17.69
C TYR A 262 -17.20 0.94 -16.91
N THR A 263 -15.88 1.12 -16.93
CA THR A 263 -15.22 2.20 -16.19
C THR A 263 -15.50 3.59 -16.77
N THR A 264 -15.95 3.68 -18.02
CA THR A 264 -16.30 4.96 -18.68
C THR A 264 -17.79 5.23 -18.75
N ALA A 265 -18.63 4.20 -18.89
CA ALA A 265 -20.05 4.33 -19.18
C ALA A 265 -20.96 3.36 -18.38
N GLY A 266 -20.42 2.55 -17.48
CA GLY A 266 -21.21 1.69 -16.58
C GLY A 266 -21.87 0.47 -17.25
N SER A 267 -21.26 -0.10 -18.30
CA SER A 267 -21.72 -1.29 -19.05
C SER A 267 -22.35 -2.40 -18.17
N ALA A 268 -23.47 -2.96 -18.63
CA ALA A 268 -24.19 -4.01 -17.89
C ALA A 268 -23.46 -5.37 -17.87
N GLU A 269 -22.60 -5.67 -18.86
CA GLU A 269 -22.04 -7.02 -19.06
C GLU A 269 -21.12 -7.46 -17.91
N VAL A 270 -20.36 -6.53 -17.33
CA VAL A 270 -19.48 -6.80 -16.18
C VAL A 270 -20.08 -6.37 -14.85
N ARG A 271 -21.23 -5.68 -14.84
CA ARG A 271 -21.86 -5.12 -13.63
C ARG A 271 -22.17 -6.19 -12.58
N SER A 272 -22.57 -7.39 -12.99
CA SER A 272 -22.86 -8.50 -12.07
C SER A 272 -21.63 -8.92 -11.24
N VAL A 273 -20.44 -8.78 -11.80
CA VAL A 273 -19.16 -9.10 -11.17
C VAL A 273 -18.52 -7.88 -10.52
N ALA A 274 -18.69 -6.70 -11.12
CA ALA A 274 -18.02 -5.47 -10.73
C ALA A 274 -18.77 -4.65 -9.67
N GLY A 275 -20.08 -4.87 -9.52
CA GLY A 275 -20.94 -4.05 -8.66
C GLY A 275 -21.38 -2.75 -9.34
N THR A 276 -21.86 -1.79 -8.55
CA THR A 276 -22.20 -0.42 -9.02
C THR A 276 -21.37 0.68 -8.36
N GLY A 277 -20.58 0.34 -7.33
CA GLY A 277 -19.93 1.31 -6.46
C GLY A 277 -20.75 1.62 -5.21
N ASP A 278 -21.96 1.08 -5.10
CA ASP A 278 -22.87 1.20 -3.95
C ASP A 278 -22.90 -0.09 -3.10
N ASP A 279 -22.09 -1.08 -3.44
CA ASP A 279 -22.04 -2.35 -2.74
C ASP A 279 -21.30 -2.20 -1.40
N LEU A 280 -21.61 -3.06 -0.42
CA LEU A 280 -20.82 -3.11 0.80
C LEU A 280 -19.40 -3.65 0.52
N PRO A 281 -18.39 -3.26 1.31
CA PRO A 281 -17.07 -3.91 1.30
C PRO A 281 -17.13 -5.43 1.34
N ASP A 282 -16.53 -6.08 0.34
CA ASP A 282 -16.55 -7.54 0.21
C ASP A 282 -15.59 -8.20 1.21
N GLY A 283 -16.14 -9.00 2.13
CA GLY A 283 -15.40 -10.02 2.89
C GLY A 283 -14.29 -9.54 3.81
N SER A 284 -14.09 -8.24 3.97
CA SER A 284 -13.04 -7.70 4.83
C SER A 284 -13.62 -7.37 6.20
N ALA A 285 -13.07 -7.98 7.24
CA ALA A 285 -13.26 -7.44 8.57
C ALA A 285 -12.73 -5.99 8.58
N VAL A 286 -13.57 -5.07 9.05
CA VAL A 286 -13.22 -3.66 9.16
C VAL A 286 -12.59 -3.43 10.52
N TYR A 287 -11.35 -2.95 10.53
CA TYR A 287 -10.59 -2.69 11.74
C TYR A 287 -10.32 -1.19 11.89
N GLY A 288 -10.52 -0.64 13.09
CA GLY A 288 -9.91 0.66 13.39
C GLY A 288 -8.38 0.52 13.37
N ILE A 289 -7.89 -0.38 14.23
CA ILE A 289 -6.47 -0.72 14.38
C ILE A 289 -6.31 -2.24 14.31
N LEU A 290 -5.36 -2.70 13.48
CA LEU A 290 -4.98 -4.11 13.32
C LEU A 290 -3.49 -4.28 13.61
N LEU A 291 -3.16 -4.84 14.78
CA LEU A 291 -1.81 -5.22 15.17
C LEU A 291 -1.70 -6.73 15.25
N ARG A 292 -0.64 -7.31 14.70
CA ARG A 292 -0.42 -8.77 14.74
C ARG A 292 1.05 -9.14 14.69
N ARG A 293 1.38 -10.39 15.02
CA ARG A 293 2.67 -10.99 14.70
C ARG A 293 2.83 -11.09 13.16
N GLY A 294 4.06 -11.15 12.62
CA GLY A 294 4.33 -11.16 11.17
C GLY A 294 3.50 -12.20 10.37
N GLY A 295 3.32 -12.01 9.05
CA GLY A 295 2.49 -12.90 8.17
C GLY A 295 1.56 -12.10 7.24
N ALA A 296 0.36 -12.60 6.87
CA ALA A 296 -0.74 -11.83 6.22
C ALA A 296 -1.91 -11.49 7.20
N ALA A 297 -2.65 -10.39 6.97
CA ALA A 297 -3.52 -9.75 7.99
C ALA A 297 -5.04 -9.99 7.83
N ALA A 298 -5.61 -9.72 6.66
CA ALA A 298 -7.03 -9.87 6.39
C ALA A 298 -7.27 -11.21 5.70
N ASN A 299 -8.18 -12.03 6.27
CA ASN A 299 -8.52 -13.40 5.87
C ASN A 299 -7.34 -14.14 5.28
N THR A 300 -6.53 -14.82 6.12
CA THR A 300 -5.45 -15.75 5.72
C THR A 300 -5.58 -16.11 4.26
N ARG A 301 -4.93 -15.29 3.39
CA ARG A 301 -5.08 -15.41 1.94
C ARG A 301 -4.93 -16.87 1.64
N GLY A 302 -5.85 -17.49 0.88
CA GLY A 302 -5.99 -18.94 0.62
C GLY A 302 -4.71 -19.71 0.23
N PHE A 303 -3.72 -19.64 1.09
CA PHE A 303 -2.43 -20.27 1.15
C PHE A 303 -2.53 -21.07 2.44
N CYS A 304 -2.45 -22.38 2.28
CA CYS A 304 -2.57 -23.36 3.35
C CYS A 304 -1.83 -22.91 4.63
N ALA A 305 -2.39 -23.31 5.78
CA ALA A 305 -1.89 -23.06 7.12
C ALA A 305 -0.36 -22.97 7.17
N ASP A 306 0.13 -21.82 7.65
CA ASP A 306 1.53 -21.51 7.84
C ASP A 306 2.15 -22.53 8.82
N ARG A 307 2.79 -23.58 8.29
CA ARG A 307 3.62 -24.49 9.11
C ARG A 307 4.82 -23.76 9.74
N TYR A 308 5.09 -22.52 9.34
CA TYR A 308 6.17 -21.70 9.88
C TYR A 308 5.81 -20.93 11.15
N ALA A 309 4.52 -20.83 11.51
CA ALA A 309 4.12 -20.27 12.80
C ALA A 309 4.48 -21.18 14.00
N ASN A 310 4.65 -22.49 13.76
CA ASN A 310 4.88 -23.48 14.82
C ASN A 310 6.34 -23.97 14.93
N ALA A 311 7.22 -23.64 13.98
CA ALA A 311 8.62 -24.09 14.01
C ALA A 311 9.45 -23.49 15.17
N GLY A 312 8.94 -22.43 15.82
CA GLY A 312 9.56 -21.84 17.02
C GLY A 312 9.08 -22.44 18.35
N ALA A 313 8.02 -23.26 18.35
CA ALA A 313 7.48 -23.86 19.57
C ALA A 313 8.09 -25.25 19.87
N GLU A 314 8.60 -25.97 18.86
CA GLU A 314 9.16 -27.31 19.03
C GLU A 314 10.65 -27.34 19.44
N ARG A 315 11.34 -26.20 19.51
CA ARG A 315 12.75 -26.14 19.96
C ARG A 315 12.96 -25.80 21.44
N ALA A 316 11.88 -25.57 22.19
CA ALA A 316 11.94 -25.26 23.62
C ALA A 316 11.55 -26.44 24.54
N ALA A 317 11.24 -27.61 23.97
CA ALA A 317 10.81 -28.79 24.73
C ALA A 317 11.88 -29.90 24.84
N ASP A 318 13.11 -29.65 24.37
CA ASP A 318 14.20 -30.65 24.37
C ASP A 318 15.43 -30.22 25.18
N VAL A 319 15.26 -29.27 26.11
CA VAL A 319 16.26 -28.92 27.13
C VAL A 319 15.56 -28.67 28.47
N SER A 320 15.11 -29.76 29.10
CA SER A 320 14.89 -29.86 30.55
C SER A 320 14.87 -31.31 30.98
#